data_AF-A0A7S4FCS6-F1
#
_entry.id   AF-A0A7S4FCS6-F1
#
_cell.length_a   1.000
_cell.length_b   1.000
_cell.length_c   1.000
_cell.angle_alpha   90.00
_cell.angle_beta   90.00
_cell.angle_gamma   90.00
#
_symmetry.space_group_name_H-M   'P 1'
#
loop_
_entity.id
_entity.type
_entity.pdbx_description
1 polymer ?
#
loop_
_entity_poly.entity_id
_entity_poly.type
_entity_poly.pdbx_seq_one_letter_code
_entity_poly.pdbx_strand_id
1 'polypeptide(L)'
;VDRRPCFLQLYARRSADIVHPNPWGHQLLGGLAARYVANSLLTAAEDTSRREPAQFVDPDGLSANATTKVERCYQSASSLPLAKNESHKGWRLVDEGAAKGVPKMGLLSTRLHDTLSLDITTDMPDHIRFNCGLLSVKVNYLLSTTIPTQGAILFSCRGCSCAQPATPFA
;
A
#
# COMPACT_ATOMS: atom_id res chain seq x y z
N VAL A 1 -27.09 6.60 -33.61
CA VAL A 1 -26.78 7.55 -32.52
C VAL A 1 -26.33 6.73 -31.33
N ASP A 2 -25.02 6.74 -31.07
CA ASP A 2 -24.36 5.87 -30.07
C ASP A 2 -24.69 6.36 -28.65
N ARG A 3 -25.52 5.61 -27.91
CA ARG A 3 -25.99 5.95 -26.55
C ARG A 3 -25.02 5.43 -25.49
N ARG A 4 -23.74 5.78 -25.57
CA ARG A 4 -22.83 5.50 -24.46
C ARG A 4 -23.17 6.45 -23.31
N PRO A 5 -23.25 5.97 -22.06
CA PRO A 5 -23.56 6.83 -20.92
C PRO A 5 -22.54 7.97 -20.85
N CYS A 6 -23.02 9.22 -20.77
CA CYS A 6 -22.20 10.44 -20.81
C CYS A 6 -21.04 10.42 -19.79
N PHE A 7 -21.17 9.67 -18.70
CA PHE A 7 -20.14 9.49 -17.69
C PHE A 7 -18.83 8.88 -18.20
N LEU A 8 -18.88 7.99 -19.20
CA LEU A 8 -17.67 7.40 -19.76
C LEU A 8 -16.78 8.44 -20.44
N GLN A 9 -17.34 9.58 -20.87
CA GLN A 9 -16.59 10.67 -21.50
C GLN A 9 -15.78 11.51 -20.51
N LEU A 10 -15.88 11.26 -19.20
CA LEU A 10 -15.10 11.94 -18.17
C LEU A 10 -13.78 11.21 -17.85
N TYR A 11 -13.56 10.06 -18.48
CA TYR A 11 -12.40 9.21 -18.25
C TYR A 11 -11.36 9.35 -19.38
N ALA A 12 -10.10 9.07 -19.04
CA ALA A 12 -8.97 9.21 -19.93
C ALA A 12 -9.04 8.23 -21.12
N ARG A 13 -8.26 8.51 -22.17
CA ARG A 13 -8.16 7.68 -23.37
C ARG A 13 -9.50 7.29 -23.99
N ARG A 14 -10.47 8.22 -24.03
CA ARG A 14 -11.83 7.97 -24.55
C ARG A 14 -12.49 6.75 -23.90
N SER A 15 -12.41 6.69 -22.56
CA SER A 15 -12.99 5.61 -21.74
C SER A 15 -12.25 4.27 -21.81
N ALA A 16 -11.12 4.16 -22.50
CA ALA A 16 -10.27 2.98 -22.42
C ALA A 16 -9.54 2.87 -21.06
N ASP A 17 -9.42 3.99 -20.34
CA ASP A 17 -8.90 4.06 -18.98
C ASP A 17 -10.01 4.56 -18.06
N ILE A 18 -10.76 3.63 -17.46
CA ILE A 18 -11.91 3.91 -16.59
C ILE A 18 -11.51 4.26 -15.16
N VAL A 19 -10.21 4.34 -14.86
CA VAL A 19 -9.71 4.67 -13.52
C VAL A 19 -9.32 6.13 -13.46
N HIS A 20 -8.67 6.65 -14.50
CA HIS A 20 -8.15 8.01 -14.50
C HIS A 20 -9.14 8.98 -15.18
N PRO A 21 -9.56 10.05 -14.50
CA PRO A 21 -10.34 11.11 -15.13
C PRO A 21 -9.54 11.83 -16.22
N ASN A 22 -10.23 12.35 -17.23
CA ASN A 22 -9.67 13.33 -18.16
C ASN A 22 -9.82 14.75 -17.58
N PRO A 23 -9.38 15.82 -18.28
CA PRO A 23 -9.47 17.18 -17.77
C PRO A 23 -10.89 17.60 -17.30
N TRP A 24 -11.93 17.21 -18.03
CA TRP A 24 -13.32 17.49 -17.65
C TRP A 24 -13.76 16.68 -16.42
N GLY A 25 -13.36 15.42 -16.33
CA GLY A 25 -13.59 14.60 -15.15
C GLY A 25 -12.93 15.17 -13.90
N HIS A 26 -11.69 15.64 -14.02
CA HIS A 26 -11.00 16.35 -12.94
C HIS A 26 -11.71 17.64 -12.54
N GLN A 27 -12.19 18.43 -13.51
CA GLN A 27 -12.93 19.66 -13.23
C GLN A 27 -14.24 19.38 -12.48
N LEU A 28 -14.98 18.34 -12.87
CA LEU A 28 -16.20 17.94 -12.18
C LEU A 28 -15.92 17.53 -10.73
N LEU A 29 -14.94 16.64 -10.53
CA LEU A 29 -14.56 16.17 -9.19
C LEU A 29 -14.09 17.34 -8.31
N GLY A 30 -13.26 18.23 -8.86
CA GLY A 30 -12.79 19.42 -8.17
C GLY A 30 -13.93 20.37 -7.79
N GLY A 31 -14.88 20.61 -8.70
CA GLY A 31 -16.04 21.47 -8.44
C GLY A 31 -16.97 20.91 -7.37
N LEU A 32 -17.23 19.60 -7.38
CA LEU A 32 -18.02 18.94 -6.34
C LEU A 32 -17.33 19.01 -4.97
N ALA A 33 -16.02 18.75 -4.92
CA ALA A 33 -15.24 18.85 -3.69
C ALA A 33 -15.23 20.28 -3.15
N ALA A 34 -14.99 21.28 -4.00
CA ALA A 34 -15.00 22.69 -3.62
C ALA A 34 -16.37 23.13 -3.08
N ARG A 35 -17.46 22.71 -3.73
CA ARG A 35 -18.83 22.98 -3.27
C ARG A 35 -19.10 22.37 -1.89
N TYR A 36 -18.66 21.13 -1.68
CA TYR A 36 -18.81 20.47 -0.37
C TYR A 36 -18.06 21.25 0.72
N VAL A 37 -16.78 21.56 0.50
CA VAL A 37 -15.96 22.33 1.46
C VAL A 37 -16.56 23.71 1.73
N ALA A 38 -16.99 24.43 0.70
CA ALA A 38 -17.61 25.74 0.85
C ALA A 38 -18.89 25.66 1.69
N ASN A 39 -19.76 24.67 1.43
CA ASN A 39 -20.96 24.46 2.23
C ASN A 39 -20.63 24.11 3.69
N SER A 40 -19.65 23.23 3.92
CA SER A 40 -19.21 22.89 5.28
C SER A 40 -18.68 24.09 6.05
N LEU A 41 -17.91 24.97 5.40
CA LEU A 41 -17.41 26.19 6.01
C LEU A 41 -18.53 27.19 6.31
N LEU A 42 -19.52 27.33 5.43
CA LEU A 42 -20.69 28.18 5.68
C LEU A 42 -21.51 27.66 6.86
N THR A 43 -21.80 26.36 6.91
CA THR A 43 -22.51 25.76 8.05
C THR A 43 -21.72 25.93 9.35
N ALA A 44 -20.40 25.71 9.34
CA ALA A 44 -19.57 25.91 10.52
C ALA A 44 -19.55 27.38 10.99
N ALA A 45 -19.52 28.34 10.04
CA ALA A 45 -19.56 29.77 10.34
C ALA A 45 -20.91 30.20 10.95
N GLU A 46 -22.01 29.60 10.49
CA GLU A 46 -23.35 29.82 11.06
C GLU A 46 -23.49 29.19 12.46
N ASP A 47 -22.87 28.02 12.69
CA ASP A 47 -22.92 27.30 13.97
C ASP A 47 -21.96 27.86 15.03
N THR A 48 -20.98 28.69 14.65
CA THR A 48 -20.09 29.41 15.60
C THR A 48 -20.84 30.33 16.58
N SER A 49 -22.10 30.66 16.32
CA SER A 49 -22.93 31.41 17.28
C SER A 49 -23.50 30.52 18.40
N ARG A 50 -23.30 29.19 18.36
CA ARG A 50 -24.07 28.27 19.22
C ARG A 50 -23.41 26.93 19.58
N ARG A 51 -22.09 26.84 19.84
CA ARG A 51 -21.59 25.69 20.63
C ARG A 51 -20.19 25.81 21.23
N GLU A 52 -20.12 25.34 22.48
CA GLU A 52 -18.91 24.90 23.19
C GLU A 52 -18.05 23.94 22.34
N PRO A 53 -16.74 23.87 22.60
CA PRO A 53 -15.82 23.05 21.83
C PRO A 53 -16.28 21.59 21.77
N ALA A 54 -16.63 21.13 20.57
CA ALA A 54 -16.87 19.73 20.30
C ALA A 54 -15.58 18.95 20.63
N GLN A 55 -15.63 18.15 21.68
CA GLN A 55 -14.60 17.15 21.94
C GLN A 55 -14.56 16.22 20.73
N PHE A 56 -13.39 16.13 20.12
CA PHE A 56 -13.09 15.14 19.09
C PHE A 56 -13.19 13.76 19.74
N VAL A 57 -14.36 13.12 19.63
CA VAL A 57 -14.50 11.71 20.02
C VAL A 57 -13.98 10.92 18.83
N ASP A 58 -12.81 10.33 19.03
CA ASP A 58 -12.19 9.38 18.11
C ASP A 58 -13.18 8.22 17.86
N PRO A 59 -13.63 7.97 16.62
CA PRO A 59 -14.59 6.91 16.33
C PRO A 59 -14.00 5.49 16.37
N ASP A 60 -12.75 5.31 16.83
CA ASP A 60 -12.05 4.03 16.90
C ASP A 60 -12.57 3.05 17.99
N GLY A 61 -13.77 3.26 18.51
CA GLY A 61 -14.47 2.37 19.43
C GLY A 61 -15.10 1.13 18.76
N LEU A 62 -14.42 0.48 17.80
CA LEU A 62 -14.91 -0.75 17.17
C LEU A 62 -14.04 -1.98 17.53
N SER A 63 -14.67 -2.84 18.34
CA SER A 63 -14.46 -4.30 18.43
C SER A 63 -13.28 -4.84 19.24
N ALA A 64 -13.48 -4.93 20.55
CA ALA A 64 -12.68 -5.74 21.48
C ALA A 64 -13.03 -7.24 21.41
N ASN A 65 -13.07 -7.83 20.21
CA ASN A 65 -13.18 -9.28 20.01
C ASN A 65 -12.23 -9.76 18.89
N ALA A 66 -11.02 -9.22 18.85
CA ALA A 66 -9.97 -9.69 17.96
C ALA A 66 -9.19 -10.83 18.63
N THR A 67 -9.33 -12.05 18.10
CA THR A 67 -8.26 -13.05 18.16
C THR A 67 -6.98 -12.34 17.74
N THR A 68 -5.99 -12.28 18.62
CA THR A 68 -4.81 -11.41 18.52
C THR A 68 -3.87 -11.87 17.41
N LYS A 69 -4.28 -11.66 16.15
CA LYS A 69 -3.36 -11.64 15.01
C LYS A 69 -2.47 -10.42 15.20
N VAL A 70 -1.22 -10.65 15.60
CA VAL A 70 -0.21 -9.60 15.65
C VAL A 70 0.22 -9.33 14.21
N GLU A 71 -0.38 -8.32 13.58
CA GLU A 71 0.08 -7.83 12.30
C GLU A 71 1.24 -6.85 12.50
N ARG A 72 2.22 -6.90 11.60
CA ARG A 72 3.29 -5.93 11.55
C ARG A 72 3.48 -5.38 10.15
N CYS A 73 3.30 -4.07 10.04
CA CYS A 73 3.42 -3.34 8.80
C CYS A 73 4.72 -2.54 8.77
N TYR A 74 5.44 -2.62 7.65
CA TYR A 74 6.62 -1.81 7.39
C TYR A 74 6.26 -0.76 6.34
N GLN A 75 6.30 0.52 6.72
CA GLN A 75 5.94 1.63 5.83
C GLN A 75 7.02 1.93 4.78
N SER A 76 8.24 1.42 4.97
CA SER A 76 9.40 1.69 4.12
C SER A 76 10.26 0.43 3.98
N ALA A 77 10.88 0.24 2.82
CA ALA A 77 11.85 -0.84 2.65
C ALA A 77 13.08 -0.69 3.55
N SER A 78 13.39 0.53 4.01
CA SER A 78 14.50 0.81 4.94
C SER A 78 14.27 0.27 6.35
N SER A 79 13.03 -0.05 6.73
CA SER A 79 12.70 -0.59 8.05
C SER A 79 12.45 -2.09 8.04
N LEU A 80 12.62 -2.76 6.88
CA LEU A 80 12.47 -4.21 6.81
C LEU A 80 13.50 -4.91 7.71
N PRO A 81 13.13 -6.03 8.36
CA PRO A 81 14.02 -6.73 9.26
C PRO A 81 14.97 -7.60 8.44
N LEU A 82 16.04 -6.97 7.98
CA LEU A 82 17.04 -7.57 7.12
C LEU A 82 17.91 -8.57 7.90
N ALA A 83 18.06 -9.80 7.39
CA ALA A 83 18.86 -10.83 8.07
C ALA A 83 20.35 -10.44 8.10
N LYS A 84 20.94 -10.31 9.29
CA LYS A 84 22.29 -9.73 9.50
C LYS A 84 23.44 -10.44 8.77
N ASN A 85 23.28 -11.74 8.46
CA ASN A 85 24.38 -12.60 8.02
C ASN A 85 24.29 -13.04 6.54
N GLU A 86 23.16 -12.77 5.86
CA GLU A 86 22.92 -13.10 4.44
C GLU A 86 22.39 -11.87 3.67
N SER A 87 22.60 -10.70 4.25
CA SER A 87 21.98 -9.43 3.94
C SER A 87 22.35 -8.90 2.54
N HIS A 88 21.38 -8.95 1.63
CA HIS A 88 21.30 -8.14 0.39
C HIS A 88 22.36 -8.45 -0.67
N LYS A 89 22.63 -9.73 -1.01
CA LYS A 89 23.52 -10.03 -2.14
C LYS A 89 22.94 -9.44 -3.43
N GLY A 90 23.48 -8.29 -3.84
CA GLY A 90 23.09 -7.52 -5.02
C GLY A 90 21.82 -6.66 -4.88
N TRP A 91 21.16 -6.68 -3.71
CA TRP A 91 20.04 -5.79 -3.41
C TRP A 91 20.55 -4.49 -2.77
N ARG A 92 20.00 -3.36 -3.18
CA ARG A 92 20.34 -2.05 -2.61
C ARG A 92 19.09 -1.23 -2.34
N LEU A 93 19.16 -0.39 -1.32
CA LEU A 93 18.11 0.57 -1.01
C LEU A 93 18.17 1.73 -2.01
N VAL A 94 17.02 2.10 -2.59
CA VAL A 94 16.88 3.15 -3.60
C VAL A 94 15.72 4.05 -3.24
N ASP A 95 15.89 5.36 -3.41
CA ASP A 95 14.80 6.33 -3.36
C ASP A 95 14.39 6.71 -4.80
N GLU A 96 13.27 6.17 -5.28
CA GLU A 96 12.73 6.51 -6.61
C GLU A 96 11.86 7.78 -6.59
N GLY A 97 11.57 8.31 -5.41
CA GLY A 97 10.66 9.42 -5.21
C GLY A 97 11.36 10.75 -4.94
N ALA A 98 12.67 10.73 -4.66
CA ALA A 98 13.50 11.91 -4.42
C ALA A 98 13.29 13.03 -5.46
N ALA A 99 13.22 12.68 -6.75
CA ALA A 99 13.01 13.65 -7.84
C ALA A 99 11.66 14.39 -7.77
N LYS A 100 10.69 13.83 -7.05
CA LYS A 100 9.35 14.40 -6.83
C LYS A 100 9.18 14.97 -5.41
N GLY A 101 10.26 15.02 -4.62
CA GLY A 101 10.23 15.50 -3.23
C GLY A 101 9.47 14.60 -2.25
N VAL A 102 9.10 13.39 -2.66
CA VAL A 102 8.37 12.42 -1.80
C VAL A 102 9.22 11.16 -1.71
N PRO A 103 9.90 10.88 -0.58
CA PRO A 103 10.74 9.69 -0.44
C PRO A 103 9.96 8.41 -0.75
N LYS A 104 10.48 7.58 -1.67
CA LYS A 104 9.94 6.26 -2.01
C LYS A 104 11.05 5.24 -1.93
N MET A 105 11.27 4.78 -0.71
CA MET A 105 12.33 3.82 -0.39
C MET A 105 11.91 2.40 -0.80
N GLY A 106 12.64 1.84 -1.76
CA GLY A 106 12.50 0.47 -2.23
C GLY A 106 13.82 -0.29 -2.20
N LEU A 107 13.75 -1.63 -2.25
CA LEU A 107 14.92 -2.47 -2.48
C LEU A 107 14.97 -2.87 -3.95
N LEU A 108 16.13 -2.72 -4.57
CA LEU A 108 16.36 -2.99 -5.98
C LEU A 108 17.49 -4.00 -6.16
N SER A 109 17.25 -5.03 -6.96
CA SER A 109 18.29 -5.85 -7.58
C SER A 109 18.26 -5.66 -9.10
N THR A 110 19.43 -5.84 -9.72
CA THR A 110 19.60 -5.74 -11.19
C THR A 110 20.15 -7.03 -11.80
N ARG A 111 20.34 -8.09 -11.01
CA ARG A 111 20.93 -9.35 -11.45
C ARG A 111 20.02 -10.52 -11.09
N LEU A 112 19.99 -11.52 -11.96
CA LEU A 112 19.30 -12.77 -11.67
C LEU A 112 19.99 -13.46 -10.49
N HIS A 113 19.18 -14.13 -9.65
CA HIS A 113 19.62 -14.90 -8.48
C HIS A 113 20.15 -14.10 -7.29
N ASP A 114 20.17 -12.76 -7.37
CA ASP A 114 20.39 -11.93 -6.18
C ASP A 114 19.33 -12.26 -5.11
N THR A 115 19.79 -12.45 -3.88
CA THR A 115 18.93 -12.95 -2.79
C THR A 115 18.77 -11.88 -1.71
N LEU A 116 17.53 -11.75 -1.22
CA LEU A 116 17.17 -10.88 -0.10
C LEU A 116 16.56 -11.73 1.02
N SER A 117 17.27 -11.88 2.13
CA SER A 117 16.81 -12.62 3.30
C SER A 117 16.23 -11.65 4.35
N LEU A 118 15.00 -11.93 4.80
CA LEU A 118 14.32 -11.22 5.88
C LEU A 118 14.32 -12.10 7.14
N ASP A 119 14.68 -11.53 8.28
CA ASP A 119 14.55 -12.15 9.59
C ASP A 119 13.30 -11.62 10.28
N ILE A 120 12.18 -12.26 10.02
CA ILE A 120 10.89 -11.89 10.61
C ILE A 120 10.72 -12.38 12.05
N THR A 121 11.72 -13.09 12.61
CA THR A 121 11.63 -13.74 13.92
C THR A 121 12.24 -12.93 15.06
N THR A 122 13.10 -11.94 14.76
CA THR A 122 13.85 -11.16 15.76
C THR A 122 12.98 -10.51 16.82
N ASP A 123 11.74 -10.18 16.47
CA ASP A 123 10.83 -9.44 17.32
C ASP A 123 9.54 -10.22 17.62
N MET A 124 9.52 -11.52 17.33
CA MET A 124 8.45 -12.39 17.79
C MET A 124 8.67 -12.76 19.27
N PRO A 125 7.60 -12.96 20.06
CA PRO A 125 7.71 -13.53 21.40
C PRO A 125 8.46 -14.86 21.38
N ASP A 126 9.30 -15.12 22.40
CA ASP A 126 10.18 -16.31 22.43
C ASP A 126 9.44 -17.63 22.24
N HIS A 127 8.20 -17.75 22.74
CA HIS A 127 7.38 -18.96 22.60
C HIS A 127 6.93 -19.26 21.15
N ILE A 128 7.01 -18.29 20.24
CA ILE A 128 6.73 -18.46 18.80
C ILE A 128 8.03 -18.77 18.03
N ARG A 129 9.20 -18.37 18.56
CA ARG A 129 10.50 -18.53 17.86
C ARG A 129 10.91 -19.98 17.67
N PHE A 130 10.45 -20.90 18.52
CA PHE A 130 10.92 -22.29 18.55
C PHE A 130 9.94 -23.30 17.95
N ASN A 131 8.75 -22.87 17.53
CA ASN A 131 7.72 -23.73 16.95
C ASN A 131 7.29 -23.20 15.59
N CYS A 132 6.94 -24.10 14.66
CA CYS A 132 6.36 -23.68 13.39
C CYS A 132 4.93 -23.16 13.60
N GLY A 133 4.76 -21.84 13.50
CA GLY A 133 3.48 -21.15 13.48
C GLY A 133 3.02 -20.80 12.07
N LEU A 134 1.72 -20.54 11.91
CA LEU A 134 1.20 -19.99 10.66
C LEU A 134 1.56 -18.51 10.57
N LEU A 135 2.40 -18.15 9.61
CA LEU A 135 2.72 -16.77 9.26
C LEU A 135 2.18 -16.47 7.86
N SER A 136 1.44 -15.37 7.74
CA SER A 136 1.08 -14.80 6.44
C SER A 136 1.96 -13.59 6.18
N VAL A 137 2.57 -13.54 4.99
CA VAL A 137 3.41 -12.43 4.57
C VAL A 137 2.83 -11.85 3.28
N LYS A 138 2.63 -10.54 3.27
CA LYS A 138 2.26 -9.79 2.07
C LYS A 138 3.45 -8.96 1.63
N VAL A 139 3.89 -9.15 0.39
CA VAL A 139 4.99 -8.40 -0.22
C VAL A 139 4.46 -7.68 -1.44
N ASN A 140 4.76 -6.38 -1.53
CA ASN A 140 4.50 -5.58 -2.71
C ASN A 140 5.80 -5.46 -3.50
N TYR A 141 5.72 -5.63 -4.81
CA TYR A 141 6.86 -5.55 -5.71
C TYR A 141 6.41 -5.05 -7.09
N LEU A 142 7.36 -4.56 -7.89
CA LEU A 142 7.07 -4.07 -9.23
C LEU A 142 7.22 -5.20 -10.24
N LEU A 143 6.18 -5.38 -11.04
CA LEU A 143 6.16 -6.29 -12.19
C LEU A 143 6.22 -5.48 -13.47
N SER A 144 7.06 -5.90 -14.40
CA SER A 144 7.03 -5.33 -15.74
C SER A 144 5.91 -5.95 -16.55
N THR A 145 5.08 -5.11 -17.18
CA THR A 145 4.04 -5.56 -18.11
C THR A 145 4.59 -5.89 -19.50
N THR A 146 5.83 -5.49 -19.79
CA THR A 146 6.46 -5.64 -21.11
C THR A 146 7.60 -6.65 -21.12
N ILE A 147 8.26 -6.91 -19.98
CA ILE A 147 9.39 -7.83 -19.87
C ILE A 147 9.00 -8.97 -18.92
N PRO A 148 8.71 -10.19 -19.42
CA PRO A 148 8.13 -11.28 -18.62
C PRO A 148 8.94 -11.72 -17.39
N THR A 149 10.26 -11.56 -17.43
CA THR A 149 11.16 -11.98 -16.33
C THR A 149 11.47 -10.85 -15.35
N GLN A 150 11.14 -9.60 -15.69
CA GLN A 150 11.43 -8.47 -14.83
C GLN A 150 10.37 -8.35 -13.73
N GLY A 151 10.85 -8.48 -12.49
CA GLY A 151 9.99 -8.51 -11.30
C GLY A 151 9.54 -9.91 -10.90
N ALA A 152 10.00 -10.96 -11.59
CA ALA A 152 9.76 -12.34 -11.15
C ALA A 152 10.60 -12.62 -9.90
N ILE A 153 9.92 -12.83 -8.77
CA ILE A 153 10.54 -13.08 -7.46
C ILE A 153 10.07 -14.46 -6.97
N LEU A 154 11.01 -15.27 -6.48
CA LEU A 154 10.72 -16.52 -5.82
C LEU A 154 10.80 -16.32 -4.30
N PHE A 155 9.79 -16.79 -3.56
CA PHE A 155 9.79 -16.79 -2.11
C PHE A 155 10.16 -18.16 -1.55
N SER A 156 11.11 -18.20 -0.63
CA SER A 156 11.47 -19.43 0.08
C SER A 156 11.62 -19.15 1.56
N CYS A 157 11.25 -20.12 2.40
CA CYS A 157 11.45 -20.04 3.84
C CYS A 157 12.56 -20.97 4.31
N ARG A 158 13.20 -20.59 5.42
CA ARG A 158 14.19 -21.39 6.14
C ARG A 158 13.58 -21.85 7.46
N GLY A 159 13.80 -23.12 7.82
CA GLY A 159 13.23 -23.71 9.04
C GLY A 159 11.88 -24.38 8.80
N CYS A 160 10.80 -23.59 8.73
CA CYS A 160 9.44 -24.10 8.53
C CYS A 160 9.04 -24.13 7.05
N SER A 161 8.13 -25.05 6.69
CA SER A 161 7.57 -25.14 5.33
C SER A 161 6.76 -23.90 4.97
N CYS A 162 6.94 -23.41 3.75
CA CYS A 162 6.13 -22.32 3.19
C CYS A 162 5.24 -22.83 2.06
N ALA A 163 3.98 -22.39 2.09
CA ALA A 163 3.11 -22.48 0.94
C ALA A 163 3.09 -21.12 0.25
N GLN A 164 3.27 -21.11 -1.07
CA GLN A 164 2.95 -19.95 -1.89
C GLN A 164 1.51 -20.09 -2.41
N PRO A 165 0.76 -19.00 -2.56
CA PRO A 165 -0.52 -19.06 -3.26
C PRO A 165 -0.31 -19.59 -4.69
N ALA A 166 -1.21 -20.47 -5.15
CA ALA A 166 -1.13 -21.13 -6.45
C ALA A 166 -1.06 -20.15 -7.65
N THR A 167 -1.51 -18.92 -7.44
CA THR A 167 -1.39 -17.81 -8.38
C THR A 167 -0.73 -16.63 -7.67
N PRO A 168 0.52 -16.28 -8.01
CA PRO A 168 1.17 -15.07 -7.51
C PRO A 168 0.52 -13.76 -8.02
N PHE A 169 -0.47 -13.88 -8.91
CA PHE A 169 -0.96 -12.82 -9.80
C PHE A 169 -2.50 -12.72 -9.93
N ALA A 170 -3.28 -13.33 -9.04
CA ALA A 170 -4.75 -13.22 -9.09
C ALA A 170 -5.27 -12.03 -8.27
#